data_AF-A0A0R2DDH3-F1
#
_entry.id   AF-A0A0R2DDH3-F1
#
_cell.length_a   1.000
_cell.length_b   1.000
_cell.length_c   1.000
_cell.angle_alpha   90.00
_cell.angle_beta   90.00
_cell.angle_gamma   90.00
#
_symmetry.space_group_name_H-M   'P 1'
#
loop_
_entity.id
_entity.type
_entity.pdbx_description
1 polymer ?
#
loop_
_entity_poly.entity_id
_entity_poly.type
_entity_poly.pdbx_seq_one_letter_code
_entity_poly.pdbx_strand_id
1 'polypeptide(L)'
;MPKESGVKFCFNCGKKIPAEAKFCPNCGTDQTRPAPVSPASTASVDQHPRTTADRAETTKPLNEADRSRPESLGRPNKGPEPAEALEDHGPDVGNDEEPTKAGPAFERPDFQPVIPTKPAKHANLINSLELGFRDAFTIGKRTSRADFWWLYLVTIIADSLVQAWFILDFRKNPFIIFPIKAICFALTSLLTIMMISAGMRRLHDINKPGSHIWWLLLPVIGSLLLIFFWAQPSVPAGKRFDDPKVSGRSWLTSWWPWLILLLMSIGTYSCYITAMQNLPGLIVLSNY
;
A
#
# COMPACT_ATOMS: atom_id res chain seq x y z
N MET A 1 2.10 8.80 52.24
CA MET A 1 2.09 9.41 50.90
C MET A 1 2.24 8.28 49.88
N PRO A 2 1.32 8.09 48.92
CA PRO A 2 1.57 7.21 47.78
C PRO A 2 2.72 7.79 46.95
N LYS A 3 3.59 6.93 46.42
CA LYS A 3 4.67 7.37 45.52
C LYS A 3 4.07 7.85 44.21
N GLU A 4 4.70 8.84 43.57
CA GLU A 4 4.41 9.16 42.18
C GLU A 4 4.79 7.95 41.31
N SER A 5 3.79 7.20 40.87
CA SER A 5 3.97 6.10 39.92
C SER A 5 4.36 6.70 38.57
N GLY A 6 5.54 6.32 38.08
CA GLY A 6 5.98 6.73 36.75
C GLY A 6 4.99 6.25 35.69
N VAL A 7 5.00 6.88 34.51
CA VAL A 7 4.24 6.38 33.35
C VAL A 7 5.18 5.73 32.35
N LYS A 8 4.78 4.57 31.82
CA LYS A 8 5.40 3.93 30.66
C LYS A 8 4.39 3.83 29.52
N PHE A 9 4.86 3.52 28.32
CA PHE A 9 4.01 3.29 27.16
C PHE A 9 3.91 1.79 26.88
N CYS A 10 2.71 1.31 26.53
CA CYS A 10 2.55 -0.09 26.14
C CYS A 10 3.26 -0.37 24.81
N PHE A 11 4.18 -1.34 24.79
CA PHE A 11 4.95 -1.67 23.58
C PHE A 11 4.12 -2.18 22.39
N ASN A 12 2.87 -2.62 22.63
CA ASN A 12 1.98 -3.14 21.59
C ASN A 12 1.00 -2.07 21.07
N CYS A 13 0.27 -1.38 21.95
CA CYS A 13 -0.77 -0.43 21.56
C CYS A 13 -0.43 1.06 21.78
N GLY A 14 0.79 1.39 22.24
CA GLY A 14 1.28 2.75 22.37
C GLY A 14 0.59 3.65 23.42
N LYS A 15 -0.41 3.16 24.16
CA LYS A 15 -1.09 3.97 25.19
C LYS A 15 -0.23 4.08 26.46
N LYS A 16 -0.35 5.23 27.14
CA LYS A 16 0.21 5.46 28.49
C LYS A 16 -0.41 4.46 29.48
N ILE A 17 0.42 3.89 30.35
CA ILE A 17 0.06 2.97 31.42
C ILE A 17 0.97 3.25 32.66
N PRO A 18 0.57 2.86 33.88
CA PRO A 18 1.46 2.94 35.05
C PRO A 18 2.76 2.13 34.84
N ALA A 19 3.88 2.61 35.37
CA ALA A 19 5.18 1.94 35.25
C ALA A 19 5.17 0.52 35.85
N GLU A 20 4.40 0.34 36.91
CA GLU A 20 4.23 -0.90 37.67
C GLU A 20 3.24 -1.87 37.00
N ALA A 21 2.49 -1.41 35.98
CA ALA A 21 1.46 -2.23 35.33
C ALA A 21 2.08 -3.43 34.62
N LYS A 22 1.72 -4.65 35.07
CA LYS A 22 2.13 -5.91 34.45
C LYS A 22 1.38 -6.22 33.15
N PHE A 23 0.18 -5.66 32.96
CA PHE A 23 -0.64 -5.83 31.77
C PHE A 23 -1.17 -4.46 31.31
N CYS A 24 -1.33 -4.27 29.99
CA CYS A 24 -1.97 -3.05 29.48
C CYS A 24 -3.50 -3.14 29.59
N PRO A 25 -4.19 -2.22 30.30
CA PRO A 25 -5.65 -2.25 30.46
C PRO A 25 -6.42 -1.97 29.16
N ASN A 26 -5.75 -1.56 28.08
CA ASN A 26 -6.40 -1.27 26.78
C ASN A 26 -6.20 -2.39 25.73
N CYS A 27 -5.26 -3.32 25.92
CA CYS A 27 -5.00 -4.38 24.92
C CYS A 27 -4.57 -5.74 25.53
N GLY A 28 -4.67 -5.90 26.85
CA GLY A 28 -4.37 -7.14 27.57
C GLY A 28 -2.91 -7.61 27.53
N THR A 29 -2.02 -6.90 26.84
CA THR A 29 -0.65 -7.39 26.57
C THR A 29 0.21 -7.29 27.83
N ASP A 30 0.88 -8.39 28.18
CA ASP A 30 1.87 -8.47 29.26
C ASP A 30 3.03 -7.49 29.00
N GLN A 31 3.48 -6.77 30.04
CA GLN A 31 4.49 -5.71 30.02
C GLN A 31 5.72 -6.05 30.87
N THR A 32 5.89 -7.32 31.27
CA THR A 32 6.98 -7.80 32.13
C THR A 32 8.13 -8.46 31.37
N ARG A 33 7.93 -8.80 30.08
CA ARG A 33 8.91 -9.54 29.26
C ARG A 33 9.70 -8.60 28.32
N PRO A 34 11.03 -8.50 28.46
CA PRO A 34 11.89 -7.92 27.42
C PRO A 34 11.77 -8.71 26.11
N ALA A 35 11.89 -8.03 24.97
CA ALA A 35 11.84 -8.68 23.67
C ALA A 35 13.01 -9.68 23.48
N PRO A 36 12.83 -10.77 22.69
CA PRO A 36 13.92 -11.68 22.35
C PRO A 36 15.09 -10.92 21.69
N VAL A 37 16.30 -11.20 22.15
CA VAL A 37 17.52 -10.47 21.77
C VAL A 37 17.93 -10.80 20.33
N SER A 38 18.13 -9.77 19.51
CA SER A 38 18.88 -9.90 18.25
C SER A 38 20.39 -9.88 18.58
N PRO A 39 21.20 -10.82 18.05
CA PRO A 39 22.60 -10.95 18.45
C PRO A 39 23.43 -9.71 18.14
N ALA A 40 24.38 -9.41 19.02
CA ALA A 40 25.16 -8.17 19.01
C ALA A 40 26.41 -8.23 18.10
N SER A 41 26.85 -7.06 17.66
CA SER A 41 28.21 -6.87 17.14
C SER A 41 29.19 -6.69 18.30
N THR A 42 30.12 -7.63 18.48
CA THR A 42 31.30 -7.45 19.34
C THR A 42 32.47 -6.93 18.51
N ALA A 43 32.94 -5.72 18.80
CA ALA A 43 34.25 -5.27 18.35
C ALA A 43 35.32 -5.73 19.34
N SER A 44 36.46 -6.19 18.84
CA SER A 44 37.66 -6.49 19.61
C SER A 44 38.87 -5.91 18.90
N VAL A 45 39.62 -5.05 19.59
CA VAL A 45 40.89 -4.48 19.14
C VAL A 45 42.00 -5.47 19.47
N ASP A 46 42.92 -5.69 18.54
CA ASP A 46 44.27 -6.19 18.88
C ASP A 46 45.32 -5.77 17.83
N GLN A 47 46.60 -5.96 18.15
CA GLN A 47 47.72 -5.23 17.51
C GLN A 47 48.56 -6.05 16.49
N HIS A 48 49.48 -5.34 15.83
CA HIS A 48 50.44 -5.74 14.78
C HIS A 48 51.49 -6.79 15.29
N PRO A 49 52.43 -7.41 14.50
CA PRO A 49 52.91 -7.01 13.14
C PRO A 49 53.38 -8.09 12.11
N ARG A 50 53.48 -7.70 10.82
CA ARG A 50 54.30 -8.30 9.70
C ARG A 50 53.97 -9.78 9.31
N THR A 51 54.21 -10.31 8.10
CA THR A 51 54.76 -9.83 6.80
C THR A 51 53.92 -10.52 5.66
N THR A 52 54.28 -10.77 4.38
CA THR A 52 55.50 -10.73 3.55
C THR A 52 55.29 -9.88 2.26
N ALA A 53 55.29 -10.47 1.05
CA ALA A 53 55.19 -9.80 -0.25
C ALA A 53 54.76 -10.75 -1.39
N ASP A 54 53.92 -10.25 -2.31
CA ASP A 54 53.88 -10.48 -3.79
C ASP A 54 52.54 -9.91 -4.32
N ARG A 55 52.33 -9.53 -5.60
CA ARG A 55 53.17 -8.94 -6.67
C ARG A 55 52.22 -8.56 -7.83
N ALA A 56 52.59 -7.56 -8.63
CA ALA A 56 51.87 -6.99 -9.79
C ALA A 56 50.57 -6.23 -9.43
N GLU A 57 50.31 -4.97 -9.80
CA GLU A 57 50.66 -4.11 -10.96
C GLU A 57 49.66 -4.21 -12.13
N THR A 58 48.89 -3.13 -12.36
CA THR A 58 48.53 -2.55 -13.69
C THR A 58 47.88 -1.17 -13.51
N THR A 59 48.64 -0.13 -13.90
CA THR A 59 48.29 1.24 -14.36
C THR A 59 46.95 1.95 -14.03
N LYS A 60 47.10 3.16 -13.46
CA LYS A 60 46.51 4.50 -13.77
C LYS A 60 45.64 4.67 -15.06
N PRO A 61 44.84 5.78 -15.20
CA PRO A 61 44.86 7.03 -14.42
C PRO A 61 43.51 7.60 -13.92
N LEU A 62 43.61 8.64 -13.06
CA LEU A 62 42.56 9.62 -12.79
C LEU A 62 42.32 10.51 -14.02
N ASN A 63 41.12 11.08 -14.14
CA ASN A 63 40.90 12.38 -14.78
C ASN A 63 40.25 13.33 -13.76
N GLU A 64 40.65 14.60 -13.84
CA GLU A 64 40.20 15.74 -13.03
C GLU A 64 39.78 16.85 -14.02
N ALA A 65 38.99 17.84 -13.57
CA ALA A 65 38.30 18.84 -14.41
C ALA A 65 37.12 18.28 -15.25
N ASP A 66 36.15 19.09 -15.71
CA ASP A 66 36.12 20.56 -15.77
C ASP A 66 34.80 21.24 -15.32
N ARG A 67 34.92 22.54 -15.09
CA ARG A 67 33.96 23.56 -14.67
C ARG A 67 32.90 23.87 -15.74
N SER A 68 31.65 24.08 -15.33
CA SER A 68 30.84 25.22 -15.80
C SER A 68 29.55 25.47 -14.98
N ARG A 69 29.20 26.75 -14.86
CA ARG A 69 28.01 27.31 -14.19
C ARG A 69 27.43 28.40 -15.11
N PRO A 70 26.09 28.47 -15.21
CA PRO A 70 25.36 29.75 -15.14
C PRO A 70 24.32 29.66 -14.00
N GLU A 71 24.12 30.61 -13.08
CA GLU A 71 24.06 32.08 -13.22
C GLU A 71 22.94 32.48 -14.20
N SER A 72 21.67 32.41 -13.80
CA SER A 72 20.91 33.33 -12.92
C SER A 72 20.23 34.47 -13.69
N LEU A 73 18.90 34.52 -13.64
CA LEU A 73 18.11 35.66 -14.11
C LEU A 73 16.69 35.65 -13.52
N GLY A 74 16.18 36.82 -13.13
CA GLY A 74 14.75 37.17 -13.12
C GLY A 74 13.79 36.45 -12.16
N ARG A 75 13.67 36.93 -10.91
CA ARG A 75 12.45 36.78 -10.10
C ARG A 75 11.63 38.08 -10.16
N PRO A 76 10.38 38.07 -10.66
CA PRO A 76 9.41 39.11 -10.32
C PRO A 76 8.81 38.82 -8.94
N ASN A 77 8.89 39.77 -8.01
CA ASN A 77 8.08 39.69 -6.78
C ASN A 77 6.63 40.05 -7.13
N LYS A 78 5.65 39.25 -6.65
CA LYS A 78 4.27 39.74 -6.49
C LYS A 78 4.06 39.98 -5.00
N GLY A 79 3.75 41.22 -4.63
CA GLY A 79 3.48 41.60 -3.23
C GLY A 79 2.10 41.12 -2.76
N PRO A 80 1.84 41.11 -1.45
CA PRO A 80 0.50 40.92 -0.92
C PRO A 80 -0.32 42.21 -1.11
N GLU A 81 -1.48 42.10 -1.76
CA GLU A 81 -2.54 43.12 -1.67
C GLU A 81 -3.34 42.89 -0.37
N PRO A 82 -3.89 43.95 0.25
CA PRO A 82 -4.45 43.87 1.59
C PRO A 82 -5.80 43.15 1.64
N ALA A 83 -6.11 42.56 2.80
CA ALA A 83 -7.45 42.07 3.09
C ALA A 83 -8.38 43.25 3.38
N GLU A 84 -9.57 43.27 2.78
CA GLU A 84 -10.62 44.22 3.11
C GLU A 84 -11.19 43.90 4.50
N ALA A 85 -11.35 44.93 5.33
CA ALA A 85 -11.93 44.79 6.66
C ALA A 85 -13.46 44.78 6.56
N LEU A 86 -14.09 43.72 7.08
CA LEU A 86 -15.52 43.71 7.36
C LEU A 86 -15.72 43.93 8.85
N GLU A 87 -16.08 45.15 9.23
CA GLU A 87 -16.46 45.48 10.60
C GLU A 87 -17.87 44.94 10.89
N ASP A 88 -18.02 44.18 11.98
CA ASP A 88 -19.31 43.79 12.54
C ASP A 88 -19.35 44.23 14.02
N HIS A 89 -20.49 44.77 14.45
CA HIS A 89 -20.67 45.37 15.78
C HIS A 89 -21.55 44.46 16.66
N GLY A 90 -20.90 43.51 17.34
CA GLY A 90 -21.50 42.74 18.44
C GLY A 90 -21.32 43.45 19.80
N PRO A 91 -22.27 43.32 20.75
CA PRO A 91 -22.35 44.19 21.91
C PRO A 91 -21.30 43.91 23.00
N ASP A 92 -20.93 44.99 23.68
CA ASP A 92 -20.07 45.01 24.86
C ASP A 92 -20.71 44.26 26.05
N VAL A 93 -19.97 43.32 26.64
CA VAL A 93 -20.32 42.58 27.86
C VAL A 93 -19.07 42.44 28.73
N GLY A 94 -18.74 43.52 29.44
CA GLY A 94 -17.66 43.50 30.42
C GLY A 94 -17.87 42.46 31.52
N ASN A 95 -16.84 41.66 31.79
CA ASN A 95 -16.67 40.88 33.02
C ASN A 95 -15.19 40.92 33.42
N ASP A 96 -14.90 41.49 34.58
CA ASP A 96 -13.55 41.61 35.11
C ASP A 96 -13.10 40.29 35.78
N GLU A 97 -12.52 39.37 35.00
CA GLU A 97 -11.85 38.18 35.55
C GLU A 97 -10.32 38.23 35.35
N GLU A 98 -9.60 38.17 36.47
CA GLU A 98 -8.13 38.23 36.54
C GLU A 98 -7.50 36.96 35.92
N PRO A 99 -6.40 37.07 35.13
CA PRO A 99 -5.93 35.96 34.30
C PRO A 99 -5.32 34.81 35.12
N THR A 100 -6.16 33.83 35.46
CA THR A 100 -5.69 32.52 35.95
C THR A 100 -4.75 31.90 34.94
N LYS A 101 -3.51 31.61 35.37
CA LYS A 101 -2.42 31.18 34.48
C LYS A 101 -2.81 29.90 33.74
N ALA A 102 -3.09 30.01 32.44
CA ALA A 102 -3.26 28.86 31.57
C ALA A 102 -2.01 27.98 31.66
N GLY A 103 -2.20 26.70 32.00
CA GLY A 103 -1.15 25.71 31.85
C GLY A 103 -0.71 25.61 30.39
N PRO A 104 0.52 25.14 30.11
CA PRO A 104 1.02 25.03 28.74
C PRO A 104 0.02 24.22 27.90
N ALA A 105 -0.42 24.82 26.79
CA ALA A 105 -1.33 24.17 25.87
C ALA A 105 -0.73 22.81 25.46
N PHE A 106 -1.48 21.73 25.65
CA PHE A 106 -1.02 20.43 25.21
C PHE A 106 -1.11 20.38 23.69
N GLU A 107 -0.02 20.72 23.00
CA GLU A 107 0.19 20.37 21.60
C GLU A 107 -0.20 18.90 21.42
N ARG A 108 -1.34 18.67 20.75
CA ARG A 108 -1.73 17.32 20.35
C ARG A 108 -0.63 16.84 19.40
N PRO A 109 0.13 15.78 19.74
CA PRO A 109 1.22 15.33 18.87
C PRO A 109 0.64 15.02 17.50
N ASP A 110 1.14 15.67 16.46
CA ASP A 110 0.60 15.58 15.12
C ASP A 110 0.48 14.11 14.72
N PHE A 111 -0.75 13.63 14.57
CA PHE A 111 -1.02 12.32 14.02
C PHE A 111 -0.79 12.39 12.51
N GLN A 112 0.46 12.56 12.10
CA GLN A 112 0.86 12.44 10.71
C GLN A 112 0.57 11.01 10.28
N PRO A 113 -0.40 10.77 9.37
CA PRO A 113 -0.52 9.46 8.76
C PRO A 113 0.80 9.16 8.06
N VAL A 114 1.37 7.97 8.28
CA VAL A 114 2.64 7.58 7.64
C VAL A 114 2.37 7.20 6.18
N ILE A 115 2.09 8.22 5.39
CA ILE A 115 2.01 8.23 3.93
C ILE A 115 3.40 7.82 3.40
N PRO A 116 3.49 6.98 2.34
CA PRO A 116 4.76 6.68 1.71
C PRO A 116 5.49 7.96 1.25
N THR A 117 6.82 7.92 1.21
CA THR A 117 7.73 9.09 1.05
C THR A 117 7.74 9.75 -0.33
N LYS A 118 6.63 9.68 -1.08
CA LYS A 118 6.45 10.34 -2.37
C LYS A 118 5.17 11.20 -2.30
N PRO A 119 5.20 12.49 -2.66
CA PRO A 119 4.01 13.35 -2.61
C PRO A 119 2.90 12.72 -3.44
N ALA A 120 1.69 12.67 -2.86
CA ALA A 120 0.58 11.92 -3.43
C ALA A 120 0.05 12.61 -4.71
N LYS A 121 0.48 12.11 -5.87
CA LYS A 121 -0.25 12.28 -7.14
C LYS A 121 -1.69 11.84 -6.86
N HIS A 122 -2.66 12.75 -6.94
CA HIS A 122 -3.99 12.52 -6.34
C HIS A 122 -4.61 11.21 -6.82
N ALA A 123 -5.14 10.39 -5.91
CA ALA A 123 -5.66 9.07 -6.26
C ALA A 123 -6.85 9.22 -7.22
N ASN A 124 -6.68 8.72 -8.44
CA ASN A 124 -7.67 8.80 -9.52
C ASN A 124 -7.53 7.57 -10.42
N LEU A 125 -8.56 7.30 -11.21
CA LEU A 125 -8.67 6.18 -12.15
C LEU A 125 -7.36 5.90 -12.95
N ILE A 126 -6.77 6.93 -13.55
CA ILE A 126 -5.57 6.83 -14.40
C ILE A 126 -4.31 6.63 -13.56
N ASN A 127 -4.16 7.40 -12.48
CA ASN A 127 -2.99 7.36 -11.60
C ASN A 127 -2.86 6.01 -10.88
N SER A 128 -3.98 5.44 -10.45
CA SER A 128 -4.04 4.15 -9.78
C SER A 128 -3.88 2.99 -10.78
N LEU A 129 -4.28 3.16 -12.04
CA LEU A 129 -3.97 2.24 -13.14
C LEU A 129 -2.47 2.24 -13.50
N GLU A 130 -1.86 3.43 -13.63
CA GLU A 130 -0.40 3.61 -13.83
C GLU A 130 0.40 2.94 -12.69
N LEU A 131 -0.04 3.16 -11.44
CA LEU A 131 0.51 2.50 -10.25
C LEU A 131 0.31 0.97 -10.27
N GLY A 132 -0.83 0.53 -10.80
CA GLY A 132 -1.15 -0.88 -11.03
C GLY A 132 -0.14 -1.54 -11.95
N PHE A 133 0.10 -0.98 -13.14
CA PHE A 133 1.08 -1.48 -14.11
C PHE A 133 2.51 -1.44 -13.57
N ARG A 134 2.94 -0.30 -13.01
CA ARG A 134 4.33 -0.09 -12.54
C ARG A 134 4.75 -1.08 -11.44
N ASP A 135 3.82 -1.43 -10.56
CA ASP A 135 4.07 -2.34 -9.43
C ASP A 135 3.31 -3.68 -9.59
N ALA A 136 2.96 -4.08 -10.82
CA ALA A 136 2.10 -5.23 -11.13
C ALA A 136 2.63 -6.58 -10.60
N PHE A 137 3.94 -6.72 -10.47
CA PHE A 137 4.60 -7.96 -10.00
C PHE A 137 5.30 -7.78 -8.64
N THR A 138 5.11 -6.65 -7.94
CA THR A 138 5.88 -6.27 -6.75
C THR A 138 5.11 -6.55 -5.44
N ILE A 139 5.67 -7.40 -4.58
CA ILE A 139 5.00 -7.88 -3.35
C ILE A 139 5.32 -7.02 -2.12
N GLY A 140 6.60 -6.71 -1.86
CA GLY A 140 7.04 -5.98 -0.65
C GLY A 140 6.89 -4.47 -0.77
N LYS A 141 5.66 -3.99 -0.99
CA LYS A 141 5.27 -2.58 -0.90
C LYS A 141 3.90 -2.50 -0.21
N ARG A 142 3.49 -1.32 0.21
CA ARG A 142 2.12 -1.00 0.68
C ARG A 142 1.36 -0.15 -0.34
N THR A 143 0.05 0.02 -0.17
CA THR A 143 -0.80 0.74 -1.13
C THR A 143 -1.86 1.60 -0.45
N SER A 144 -2.16 2.77 -1.02
CA SER A 144 -3.20 3.64 -0.44
C SER A 144 -4.59 2.99 -0.60
N ARG A 145 -5.51 3.30 0.33
CA ARG A 145 -6.90 2.81 0.25
C ARG A 145 -7.58 3.33 -1.03
N ALA A 146 -7.34 4.58 -1.39
CA ALA A 146 -7.93 5.19 -2.58
C ALA A 146 -7.39 4.57 -3.88
N ASP A 147 -6.07 4.34 -3.97
CA ASP A 147 -5.48 3.70 -5.15
C ASP A 147 -5.94 2.26 -5.32
N PHE A 148 -6.06 1.51 -4.22
CA PHE A 148 -6.61 0.17 -4.26
C PHE A 148 -8.04 0.15 -4.82
N TRP A 149 -8.92 1.03 -4.33
CA TRP A 149 -10.33 1.05 -4.77
C TRP A 149 -10.52 1.60 -6.18
N TRP A 150 -9.71 2.58 -6.63
CA TRP A 150 -9.72 3.02 -8.03
C TRP A 150 -9.26 1.91 -8.97
N LEU A 151 -8.20 1.17 -8.63
CA LEU A 151 -7.74 0.04 -9.44
C LEU A 151 -8.79 -1.09 -9.48
N TYR A 152 -9.38 -1.43 -8.33
CA TYR A 152 -10.47 -2.41 -8.21
C TYR A 152 -11.67 -2.07 -9.11
N LEU A 153 -12.07 -0.79 -9.12
CA LEU A 153 -13.16 -0.29 -9.97
C LEU A 153 -12.83 -0.42 -11.46
N VAL A 154 -11.64 0.01 -11.89
CA VAL A 154 -11.19 -0.09 -13.29
C VAL A 154 -11.17 -1.54 -13.75
N THR A 155 -10.58 -2.44 -12.95
CA THR A 155 -10.41 -3.83 -13.36
C THR A 155 -11.73 -4.57 -13.46
N ILE A 156 -12.70 -4.31 -12.56
CA ILE A 156 -14.03 -4.92 -12.64
C ILE A 156 -14.81 -4.37 -13.85
N ILE A 157 -14.76 -3.06 -14.11
CA ILE A 157 -15.46 -2.48 -15.27
C ILE A 157 -14.86 -3.01 -16.58
N ALA A 158 -13.53 -3.00 -16.71
CA ALA A 158 -12.85 -3.46 -17.92
C ALA A 158 -13.09 -4.96 -18.19
N ASP A 159 -13.01 -5.80 -17.16
CA ASP A 159 -13.26 -7.23 -17.28
C ASP A 159 -14.74 -7.53 -17.60
N SER A 160 -15.68 -6.83 -16.93
CA SER A 160 -17.12 -6.96 -17.22
C SER A 160 -17.47 -6.58 -18.66
N LEU A 161 -16.84 -5.52 -19.19
CA LEU A 161 -17.02 -5.11 -20.59
C LEU A 161 -16.47 -6.14 -21.59
N VAL A 162 -15.30 -6.72 -21.30
CA VAL A 162 -14.71 -7.79 -22.13
C VAL A 162 -15.58 -9.06 -22.08
N GLN A 163 -16.05 -9.48 -20.91
CA GLN A 163 -16.94 -10.63 -20.76
C GLN A 163 -18.29 -10.40 -21.46
N ALA A 164 -18.92 -9.24 -21.29
CA ALA A 164 -20.16 -8.89 -21.98
C ALA A 164 -19.99 -8.89 -23.50
N TRP A 165 -18.88 -8.34 -24.02
CA TRP A 165 -18.56 -8.39 -25.45
C TRP A 165 -18.40 -9.84 -25.95
N PHE A 166 -17.72 -10.71 -25.21
CA PHE A 166 -17.58 -12.13 -25.57
C PHE A 166 -18.90 -12.92 -25.56
N ILE A 167 -19.92 -12.47 -24.82
CA ILE A 167 -21.27 -13.07 -24.81
C ILE A 167 -22.09 -12.63 -26.04
N LEU A 168 -21.86 -11.40 -26.52
CA LEU A 168 -22.54 -10.81 -27.68
C LEU A 168 -21.81 -11.08 -29.02
N ASP A 169 -20.60 -11.65 -29.00
CA ASP A 169 -19.79 -11.93 -30.19
C ASP A 169 -20.23 -13.20 -30.94
N PHE A 170 -21.25 -13.05 -31.80
CA PHE A 170 -21.79 -14.14 -32.63
C PHE A 170 -20.93 -14.54 -33.85
N ARG A 171 -19.68 -14.07 -33.98
CA ARG A 171 -18.84 -14.36 -35.16
C ARG A 171 -18.43 -15.83 -35.22
N LYS A 172 -18.82 -16.51 -36.31
CA LYS A 172 -18.61 -17.96 -36.50
C LYS A 172 -17.25 -18.35 -37.12
N ASN A 173 -16.43 -17.39 -37.56
CA ASN A 173 -15.14 -17.71 -38.22
C ASN A 173 -14.02 -17.96 -37.18
N PRO A 174 -13.51 -19.20 -37.04
CA PRO A 174 -12.52 -19.55 -36.02
C PRO A 174 -11.23 -18.72 -36.13
N PHE A 175 -10.76 -18.46 -37.36
CA PHE A 175 -9.50 -17.77 -37.63
C PHE A 175 -9.51 -16.30 -37.18
N ILE A 176 -10.69 -15.68 -37.03
CA ILE A 176 -10.82 -14.27 -36.59
C ILE A 176 -11.25 -14.17 -35.12
N ILE A 177 -11.98 -15.16 -34.58
CA ILE A 177 -12.43 -15.13 -33.18
C ILE A 177 -11.35 -15.60 -32.20
N PHE A 178 -10.60 -16.67 -32.51
CA PHE A 178 -9.56 -17.19 -31.61
C PHE A 178 -8.43 -16.18 -31.29
N PRO A 179 -7.77 -15.50 -32.25
CA PRO A 179 -6.69 -14.58 -31.91
C PRO A 179 -7.18 -13.38 -31.10
N ILE A 180 -8.37 -12.86 -31.37
CA ILE A 180 -8.95 -11.75 -30.60
C ILE A 180 -9.30 -12.20 -29.17
N LYS A 181 -9.90 -13.39 -29.01
CA LYS A 181 -10.16 -13.97 -27.67
C LYS A 181 -8.86 -14.19 -26.89
N ALA A 182 -7.78 -14.63 -27.53
CA ALA A 182 -6.47 -14.78 -26.89
C ALA A 182 -5.85 -13.44 -26.44
N ILE A 183 -5.92 -12.39 -27.27
CA ILE A 183 -5.42 -11.04 -26.93
C ILE A 183 -6.22 -10.47 -25.75
N CYS A 184 -7.55 -10.49 -25.81
CA CYS A 184 -8.40 -10.01 -24.74
C CYS A 184 -8.22 -10.80 -23.43
N PHE A 185 -8.03 -12.12 -23.51
CA PHE A 185 -7.69 -12.96 -22.36
C PHE A 185 -6.34 -12.59 -21.72
N ALA A 186 -5.32 -12.27 -22.52
CA ALA A 186 -4.03 -11.79 -22.01
C ALA A 186 -4.17 -10.43 -21.28
N LEU A 187 -5.03 -9.54 -21.78
CA LEU A 187 -5.32 -8.24 -21.15
C LEU A 187 -6.05 -8.41 -19.81
N THR A 188 -7.12 -9.22 -19.73
CA THR A 188 -7.83 -9.47 -18.46
C THR A 188 -6.98 -10.25 -17.45
N SER A 189 -6.11 -11.16 -17.92
CA SER A 189 -5.11 -11.82 -17.08
C SER A 189 -4.14 -10.81 -16.44
N LEU A 190 -3.68 -9.81 -17.20
CA LEU A 190 -2.79 -8.76 -16.69
C LEU A 190 -3.49 -7.85 -15.66
N LEU A 191 -4.75 -7.47 -15.90
CA LEU A 191 -5.57 -6.75 -14.92
C LEU A 191 -5.77 -7.58 -13.62
N THR A 192 -5.96 -8.90 -13.76
CA THR A 192 -6.09 -9.83 -12.63
C THR A 192 -4.79 -9.93 -11.82
N ILE A 193 -3.62 -9.97 -12.48
CA ILE A 193 -2.30 -9.90 -11.84
C ILE A 193 -2.14 -8.59 -11.06
N MET A 194 -2.47 -7.46 -11.68
CA MET A 194 -2.40 -6.14 -11.05
C MET A 194 -3.27 -6.08 -9.79
N MET A 195 -4.47 -6.68 -9.82
CA MET A 195 -5.37 -6.77 -8.67
C MET A 195 -4.90 -7.71 -7.57
N ILE A 196 -4.38 -8.89 -7.89
CA ILE A 196 -3.83 -9.81 -6.88
C ILE A 196 -2.63 -9.15 -6.18
N SER A 197 -1.72 -8.52 -6.93
CA SER A 197 -0.58 -7.78 -6.36
C SER A 197 -1.03 -6.57 -5.53
N ALA A 198 -2.04 -5.79 -5.96
CA ALA A 198 -2.59 -4.70 -5.17
C ALA A 198 -3.27 -5.20 -3.89
N GLY A 199 -4.02 -6.32 -3.97
CA GLY A 199 -4.68 -6.96 -2.84
C GLY A 199 -3.72 -7.53 -1.82
N MET A 200 -2.58 -8.09 -2.25
CA MET A 200 -1.48 -8.52 -1.37
C MET A 200 -0.85 -7.33 -0.65
N ARG A 201 -0.54 -6.23 -1.37
CA ARG A 201 -0.04 -4.98 -0.77
C ARG A 201 -1.03 -4.38 0.25
N ARG A 202 -2.34 -4.47 -0.02
CA ARG A 202 -3.41 -4.02 0.89
C ARG A 202 -3.57 -4.94 2.12
N LEU A 203 -3.27 -6.23 2.01
CA LEU A 203 -3.19 -7.15 3.16
C LEU A 203 -1.97 -6.84 4.05
N HIS A 204 -0.83 -6.48 3.45
CA HIS A 204 0.37 -6.05 4.18
C HIS A 204 0.14 -4.77 5.01
N ASP A 205 -0.63 -3.81 4.49
CA ASP A 205 -1.04 -2.60 5.23
C ASP A 205 -1.80 -2.90 6.54
N ILE A 206 -2.50 -4.03 6.63
CA ILE A 206 -3.20 -4.48 7.84
C ILE A 206 -2.44 -5.57 8.61
N ASN A 207 -1.13 -5.63 8.42
CA ASN A 207 -0.20 -6.57 9.06
C ASN A 207 -0.43 -8.07 8.74
N LYS A 208 -1.35 -8.41 7.83
CA LYS A 208 -1.59 -9.79 7.38
C LYS A 208 -0.59 -10.19 6.28
N PRO A 209 -0.06 -11.43 6.27
CA PRO A 209 0.73 -11.92 5.14
C PRO A 209 -0.14 -12.04 3.89
N GLY A 210 0.41 -11.67 2.72
CA GLY A 210 -0.30 -11.69 1.43
C GLY A 210 -0.86 -13.05 1.01
N SER A 211 -0.45 -14.16 1.64
CA SER A 211 -1.06 -15.48 1.48
C SER A 211 -2.56 -15.53 1.83
N HIS A 212 -3.10 -14.53 2.56
CA HIS A 212 -4.56 -14.42 2.75
C HIS A 212 -5.33 -14.27 1.43
N ILE A 213 -4.68 -13.93 0.31
CA ILE A 213 -5.31 -13.91 -1.02
C ILE A 213 -5.86 -15.29 -1.46
N TRP A 214 -5.40 -16.41 -0.86
CA TRP A 214 -5.97 -17.75 -1.09
C TRP A 214 -7.48 -17.82 -0.85
N TRP A 215 -8.05 -16.95 0.00
CA TRP A 215 -9.50 -16.87 0.20
C TRP A 215 -10.27 -16.58 -1.10
N LEU A 216 -9.64 -15.98 -2.12
CA LEU A 216 -10.24 -15.71 -3.42
C LEU A 216 -10.74 -16.98 -4.15
N LEU A 217 -10.22 -18.16 -3.81
CA LEU A 217 -10.68 -19.44 -4.37
C LEU A 217 -12.06 -19.88 -3.86
N LEU A 218 -12.56 -19.33 -2.74
CA LEU A 218 -13.92 -19.60 -2.26
C LEU A 218 -14.88 -18.54 -2.82
N PRO A 219 -15.75 -18.89 -3.79
CA PRO A 219 -16.65 -17.93 -4.39
C PRO A 219 -17.62 -17.35 -3.35
N VAL A 220 -18.00 -16.08 -3.54
CA VAL A 220 -18.86 -15.28 -2.65
C VAL A 220 -18.27 -15.05 -1.26
N ILE A 221 -18.14 -16.08 -0.42
CA ILE A 221 -17.71 -15.94 0.98
C ILE A 221 -16.26 -15.43 1.06
N GLY A 222 -15.37 -15.98 0.24
CA GLY A 222 -13.96 -15.62 0.22
C GLY A 222 -13.69 -14.22 -0.36
N SER A 223 -14.45 -13.82 -1.38
CA SER A 223 -14.37 -12.46 -1.93
C SER A 223 -14.94 -11.42 -0.97
N LEU A 224 -16.05 -11.69 -0.28
CA LEU A 224 -16.59 -10.82 0.78
C LEU A 224 -15.60 -10.65 1.94
N LEU A 225 -14.95 -11.74 2.38
CA LEU A 225 -13.92 -11.71 3.43
C LEU A 225 -12.69 -10.87 3.00
N LEU A 226 -12.26 -10.98 1.75
CA LEU A 226 -11.19 -10.15 1.20
C LEU A 226 -11.58 -8.68 1.07
N ILE A 227 -12.79 -8.37 0.59
CA ILE A 227 -13.36 -7.01 0.54
C ILE A 227 -13.36 -6.39 1.94
N PHE A 228 -13.82 -7.12 2.96
CA PHE A 228 -13.80 -6.69 4.36
C PHE A 228 -12.37 -6.38 4.84
N PHE A 229 -11.39 -7.23 4.54
CA PHE A 229 -9.97 -6.98 4.89
C PHE A 229 -9.38 -5.78 4.14
N TRP A 230 -9.66 -5.61 2.85
CA TRP A 230 -9.15 -4.49 2.06
C TRP A 230 -9.74 -3.14 2.48
N ALA A 231 -11.01 -3.15 2.92
CA ALA A 231 -11.71 -1.98 3.44
C ALA A 231 -11.13 -1.44 4.76
N GLN A 232 -10.44 -2.26 5.56
CA GLN A 232 -9.89 -1.86 6.86
C GLN A 232 -8.91 -0.66 6.78
N PRO A 233 -8.75 0.13 7.86
CA PRO A 233 -7.67 1.11 7.98
C PRO A 233 -6.30 0.42 8.02
N SER A 234 -5.25 1.12 7.60
CA SER A 234 -3.86 0.65 7.72
C SER A 234 -3.39 0.65 9.18
N VAL A 235 -2.54 -0.32 9.52
CA VAL A 235 -2.04 -0.57 10.88
C VAL A 235 -0.53 -0.25 10.92
N PRO A 236 -0.01 0.48 11.93
CA PRO A 236 1.42 0.84 12.00
C PRO A 236 2.40 -0.34 11.91
N ALA A 237 2.00 -1.53 12.40
CA ALA A 237 2.78 -2.76 12.30
C ALA A 237 2.99 -3.26 10.85
N GLY A 238 2.17 -2.79 9.89
CA GLY A 238 2.34 -3.10 8.45
C GLY A 238 3.66 -2.61 7.86
N LYS A 239 4.33 -1.64 8.50
CA LYS A 239 5.66 -1.13 8.09
C LYS A 239 6.72 -2.22 7.88
N ARG A 240 6.59 -3.40 8.53
CA ARG A 240 7.52 -4.52 8.34
C ARG A 240 7.58 -5.08 6.90
N PHE A 241 6.60 -4.73 6.06
CA PHE A 241 6.56 -5.12 4.65
C PHE A 241 7.20 -4.09 3.71
N ASP A 242 7.68 -2.95 4.23
CA ASP A 242 8.39 -1.91 3.46
C ASP A 242 9.92 -2.17 3.35
N ASP A 243 10.45 -3.25 3.94
CA ASP A 243 11.89 -3.58 3.90
C ASP A 243 12.36 -3.76 2.44
N PRO A 244 13.38 -3.01 1.96
CA PRO A 244 13.89 -3.16 0.59
C PRO A 244 14.38 -4.58 0.27
N LYS A 245 14.84 -5.36 1.25
CA LYS A 245 15.23 -6.77 1.08
C LYS A 245 14.04 -7.67 0.74
N VAL A 246 12.83 -7.27 1.12
CA VAL A 246 11.56 -7.96 0.82
C VAL A 246 10.92 -7.36 -0.44
N SER A 247 11.07 -6.06 -0.68
CA SER A 247 10.48 -5.35 -1.83
C SER A 247 10.94 -5.88 -3.19
N GLY A 248 12.20 -6.35 -3.27
CA GLY A 248 12.76 -6.97 -4.47
C GLY A 248 12.16 -8.34 -4.84
N ARG A 249 11.37 -8.98 -3.97
CA ARG A 249 10.75 -10.28 -4.27
C ARG A 249 9.55 -10.08 -5.22
N SER A 250 9.75 -10.43 -6.49
CA SER A 250 8.66 -10.50 -7.46
C SER A 250 7.78 -11.72 -7.25
N TRP A 251 6.51 -11.61 -7.62
CA TRP A 251 5.58 -12.75 -7.74
C TRP A 251 6.21 -13.90 -8.49
N LEU A 252 6.83 -13.62 -9.65
CA LEU A 252 7.27 -14.60 -10.65
C LEU A 252 8.10 -15.76 -10.06
N THR A 253 8.88 -15.49 -9.00
CA THR A 253 9.70 -16.47 -8.26
C THR A 253 8.91 -17.49 -7.43
N SER A 254 7.62 -17.24 -7.18
CA SER A 254 6.74 -18.05 -6.34
C SER A 254 5.74 -18.82 -7.18
N TRP A 255 5.72 -20.15 -7.03
CA TRP A 255 4.78 -21.02 -7.76
C TRP A 255 3.31 -20.73 -7.43
N TRP A 256 3.02 -20.36 -6.17
CA TRP A 256 1.64 -20.29 -5.69
C TRP A 256 0.81 -19.18 -6.37
N PRO A 257 1.39 -18.04 -6.82
CA PRO A 257 0.73 -17.09 -7.70
C PRO A 257 -0.05 -17.67 -8.86
N TRP A 258 0.70 -18.45 -9.64
CA TRP A 258 0.31 -19.03 -10.90
C TRP A 258 -0.81 -20.06 -10.72
N LEU A 259 -0.82 -20.78 -9.59
CA LEU A 259 -1.92 -21.70 -9.29
C LEU A 259 -3.23 -20.94 -9.03
N ILE A 260 -3.22 -19.79 -8.33
CA ILE A 260 -4.48 -19.04 -8.15
C ILE A 260 -4.97 -18.44 -9.48
N LEU A 261 -4.07 -17.95 -10.35
CA LEU A 261 -4.42 -17.49 -11.69
C LEU A 261 -5.01 -18.61 -12.55
N LEU A 262 -4.39 -19.79 -12.53
CA LEU A 262 -4.87 -20.95 -13.28
C LEU A 262 -6.27 -21.38 -12.81
N LEU A 263 -6.48 -21.49 -11.50
CA LEU A 263 -7.77 -21.86 -10.93
C LEU A 263 -8.86 -20.79 -11.18
N MET A 264 -8.51 -19.50 -11.07
CA MET A 264 -9.42 -18.40 -11.42
C MET A 264 -9.77 -18.42 -12.91
N SER A 265 -8.79 -18.60 -13.80
CA SER A 265 -8.98 -18.69 -15.24
C SER A 265 -9.85 -19.88 -15.65
N ILE A 266 -9.72 -21.03 -14.97
CA ILE A 266 -10.59 -22.19 -15.21
C ILE A 266 -12.01 -21.89 -14.71
N GLY A 267 -12.15 -21.26 -13.54
CA GLY A 267 -13.45 -20.87 -12.98
C GLY A 267 -14.22 -19.88 -13.85
N THR A 268 -13.56 -18.81 -14.34
CA THR A 268 -14.19 -17.82 -15.23
C THR A 268 -14.52 -18.41 -16.60
N TYR A 269 -13.63 -19.25 -17.17
CA TYR A 269 -13.93 -19.94 -18.43
C TYR A 269 -15.12 -20.90 -18.31
N SER A 270 -15.20 -21.70 -17.25
CA SER A 270 -16.36 -22.55 -16.97
C SER A 270 -17.65 -21.73 -16.82
N CYS A 271 -17.59 -20.61 -16.11
CA CYS A 271 -18.73 -19.70 -15.96
C CYS A 271 -19.19 -19.14 -17.33
N TYR A 272 -18.25 -18.69 -18.16
CA TYR A 272 -18.53 -18.20 -19.52
C TYR A 272 -19.18 -19.27 -20.40
N ILE A 273 -18.69 -20.52 -20.40
CA ILE A 273 -19.29 -21.62 -21.16
C ILE A 273 -20.71 -21.92 -20.67
N THR A 274 -20.95 -21.98 -19.36
CA THR A 274 -22.29 -22.16 -18.79
C THR A 274 -23.22 -21.01 -19.17
N ALA A 275 -22.75 -19.76 -19.16
CA ALA A 275 -23.53 -18.61 -19.60
C ALA A 275 -23.92 -18.73 -21.09
N MET A 276 -22.97 -19.06 -21.97
CA MET A 276 -23.23 -19.25 -23.41
C MET A 276 -24.21 -20.40 -23.70
N GLN A 277 -24.21 -21.46 -22.88
CA GLN A 277 -25.18 -22.57 -22.99
C GLN A 277 -26.60 -22.17 -22.59
N ASN A 278 -26.76 -21.30 -21.60
CA ASN A 278 -28.08 -20.89 -21.07
C ASN A 278 -28.65 -19.63 -21.76
N LEU A 279 -27.80 -18.82 -22.40
CA LEU A 279 -28.19 -17.58 -23.08
C LEU A 279 -29.36 -17.74 -24.07
N PRO A 280 -29.44 -18.79 -24.92
CA PRO A 280 -30.59 -18.97 -25.82
C PRO A 280 -31.92 -19.13 -25.08
N GLY A 281 -31.93 -19.83 -23.94
CA GLY A 281 -33.13 -20.00 -23.10
C GLY A 281 -33.58 -18.69 -22.47
N LEU A 282 -32.63 -17.87 -21.99
CA LEU A 282 -32.92 -16.54 -21.44
C LEU A 282 -33.47 -15.58 -22.51
N ILE A 283 -32.93 -15.61 -23.73
CA ILE A 283 -33.44 -14.81 -24.85
C ILE A 283 -34.87 -15.24 -25.21
N VAL A 284 -35.17 -16.54 -25.27
CA VAL A 284 -36.53 -17.02 -25.54
C VAL A 284 -37.50 -16.57 -24.43
N LEU A 285 -37.14 -16.71 -23.16
CA LEU A 285 -37.96 -16.27 -22.02
C LEU A 285 -38.14 -14.74 -21.96
N SER A 286 -37.29 -13.96 -22.61
CA SER A 286 -37.41 -12.50 -22.71
C SER A 286 -38.31 -12.02 -23.86
N ASN A 287 -38.89 -12.94 -24.65
CA ASN A 287 -39.78 -12.65 -25.78
C ASN A 287 -41.22 -13.21 -25.57
N TYR A 288 -41.56 -13.55 -24.33
CA TYR A 288 -42.90 -13.97 -23.87
C TYR A 288 -43.36 -13.12 -22.68
#